data_AF-A0A8S4NCA7-F1
#
_entry.id   AF-A0A8S4NCA7-F1
#
_cell.length_a   1.000
_cell.length_b   1.000
_cell.length_c   1.000
_cell.angle_alpha   90.00
_cell.angle_beta   90.00
_cell.angle_gamma   90.00
#
_symmetry.space_group_name_H-M   'P 1'
#
loop_
_entity.id
_entity.type
_entity.pdbx_description
1 polymer ?
#
loop_
_entity_poly.entity_id
_entity_poly.type
_entity_poly.pdbx_seq_one_letter_code
_entity_poly.pdbx_strand_id
1 'polypeptide(L)'
;MRRDMSNATTANKINGMKGESGILHLDGFNLANGCVSDYMHGIFLRAVYKLLDLWFSLSSTNERCFKGKHIKEVARRVGEMAAPYFIEHLPHRDFDTQYTHLKATELQALMLYYATPCLARILPKEYLSHFELLSQCVFLLLGDNVTQ
;
A
#
# COMPACT_ATOMS: atom_id res chain seq x y z
N MET A 1 -7.43 19.52 -15.66
CA MET A 1 -7.12 19.81 -14.24
C MET A 1 -7.29 21.28 -13.88
N ARG A 2 -6.42 22.22 -14.34
CA ARG A 2 -6.58 23.66 -14.05
C ARG A 2 -7.95 24.23 -14.45
N ARG A 3 -8.38 23.96 -15.68
CA ARG A 3 -9.67 24.41 -16.24
C ARG A 3 -10.89 23.81 -15.53
N ASP A 4 -10.77 22.58 -15.02
CA ASP A 4 -11.84 21.92 -14.27
C ASP A 4 -11.93 22.46 -12.84
N MET A 5 -10.79 22.88 -12.28
CA MET A 5 -10.69 23.40 -10.93
C MET A 5 -11.16 24.86 -10.82
N SER A 6 -10.93 25.68 -11.85
CA SER A 6 -11.46 27.05 -11.97
C SER A 6 -12.99 27.08 -12.08
N ASN A 7 -13.55 26.05 -12.72
CA ASN A 7 -14.99 25.95 -12.94
C ASN A 7 -15.71 25.24 -11.78
N ALA A 8 -14.96 24.61 -10.87
CA ALA A 8 -15.53 23.92 -9.73
C ALA A 8 -15.78 24.89 -8.57
N THR A 9 -16.93 24.75 -7.93
CA THR A 9 -17.28 25.47 -6.71
C THR A 9 -17.60 24.45 -5.60
N THR A 10 -17.54 24.85 -4.33
CA THR A 10 -17.86 23.96 -3.20
C THR A 10 -19.22 23.27 -3.34
N ALA A 11 -20.19 23.95 -3.98
CA ALA A 11 -21.52 23.44 -4.28
C ALA A 11 -21.61 22.61 -5.59
N ASN A 12 -20.73 22.86 -6.57
CA ASN A 12 -20.74 22.18 -7.86
C ASN A 12 -19.35 21.59 -8.18
N LYS A 13 -19.21 20.29 -7.91
CA LYS A 13 -17.95 19.58 -8.08
C LYS A 13 -17.80 19.09 -9.52
N ILE A 14 -16.72 19.48 -10.18
CA ILE A 14 -16.38 18.99 -11.52
C ILE A 14 -15.26 17.97 -11.38
N ASN A 15 -15.49 16.74 -11.83
CA ASN A 15 -14.52 15.63 -11.73
C ASN A 15 -13.94 15.44 -10.32
N GLY A 16 -14.76 15.67 -9.29
CA GLY A 16 -14.36 15.54 -7.88
C GLY A 16 -13.59 16.73 -7.30
N MET A 17 -13.26 17.75 -8.10
CA MET A 17 -12.63 18.99 -7.63
C MET A 17 -13.65 19.90 -6.95
N LYS A 18 -13.25 20.57 -5.87
CA LYS A 18 -14.11 21.46 -5.06
C LYS A 18 -13.87 22.96 -5.30
N GLY A 19 -12.90 23.31 -6.14
CA GLY A 19 -12.46 24.68 -6.41
C GLY A 19 -10.95 24.79 -6.41
N GLU A 20 -10.45 25.98 -6.75
CA GLU A 20 -9.03 26.27 -6.89
C GLU A 20 -8.30 26.21 -5.55
N SER A 21 -7.20 25.46 -5.50
CA SER A 21 -6.31 25.46 -4.34
C SER A 21 -5.35 26.65 -4.42
N GLY A 22 -5.00 27.26 -3.27
CA GLY A 22 -4.10 28.41 -3.23
C GLY A 22 -2.73 28.17 -3.90
N ILE A 23 -2.28 26.91 -3.93
CA ILE A 23 -1.03 26.48 -4.57
C ILE A 23 -1.04 26.70 -6.10
N LEU A 24 -2.22 26.75 -6.74
CA LEU A 24 -2.32 27.05 -8.17
C LEU A 24 -2.01 28.50 -8.54
N HIS A 25 -2.08 29.41 -7.57
CA HIS A 25 -1.76 30.83 -7.76
C HIS A 25 -0.27 31.12 -7.68
N LEU A 26 0.56 30.12 -7.36
CA LEU A 26 2.01 30.27 -7.32
C LEU A 26 2.57 30.27 -8.75
N ASP A 27 3.18 31.39 -9.15
CA ASP A 27 3.79 31.52 -10.48
C ASP A 27 4.91 30.48 -10.67
N GLY A 28 4.89 29.82 -11.82
CA GLY A 28 5.85 28.76 -12.17
C GLY A 28 5.55 27.38 -11.59
N PHE A 29 4.59 27.23 -10.67
CA PHE A 29 4.26 25.92 -10.11
C PHE A 29 3.27 25.15 -11.00
N ASN A 30 3.75 24.09 -11.65
CA ASN A 30 2.89 23.17 -12.38
C ASN A 30 2.47 22.01 -11.46
N LEU A 31 1.20 21.95 -11.08
CA LEU A 31 0.68 20.90 -10.19
C LEU A 31 0.93 19.48 -10.70
N ALA A 32 0.95 19.26 -12.02
CA ALA A 32 1.19 17.94 -12.61
C ALA A 32 2.66 17.50 -12.50
N ASN A 33 3.60 18.46 -12.55
CA ASN A 33 5.04 18.16 -12.46
C ASN A 33 5.62 18.42 -11.06
N GLY A 34 4.94 19.22 -10.25
CA GLY A 34 5.40 19.67 -8.94
C GLY A 34 4.85 18.84 -7.78
N CYS A 35 3.92 17.93 -8.04
CA CYS A 35 3.40 16.99 -7.06
C CYS A 35 3.90 15.59 -7.38
N VAL A 36 4.67 15.00 -6.46
CA VAL A 36 5.10 13.59 -6.57
C VAL A 36 3.88 12.70 -6.34
N SER A 37 3.76 11.64 -7.16
CA SER A 37 2.68 10.66 -6.97
C SER A 37 2.83 9.99 -5.60
N ASP A 38 1.78 10.07 -4.78
CA ASP A 38 1.79 9.48 -3.45
C ASP A 38 1.78 7.95 -3.53
N TYR A 39 2.96 7.36 -3.35
CA TYR A 39 3.14 5.91 -3.37
C TYR A 39 2.50 5.23 -2.16
N MET A 40 2.41 5.94 -1.02
CA MET A 40 1.91 5.37 0.21
C MET A 40 0.43 4.97 0.13
N HIS A 41 -0.42 5.87 -0.36
CA HIS A 41 -1.84 5.63 -0.52
C HIS A 41 -2.14 4.88 -1.82
N GLY A 42 -1.42 5.18 -2.89
CA GLY A 42 -1.63 4.55 -4.20
C GLY A 42 -1.25 3.08 -4.21
N ILE A 43 -0.09 2.73 -3.65
CA ILE A 43 0.44 1.36 -3.73
C ILE A 43 0.09 0.59 -2.46
N PHE A 44 0.45 1.09 -1.27
CA PHE A 44 0.25 0.31 -0.04
C PHE A 44 -1.22 0.24 0.37
N LEU A 45 -1.89 1.38 0.53
CA LEU A 45 -3.26 1.39 1.05
C LEU A 45 -4.31 0.88 0.03
N ARG A 46 -4.00 0.88 -1.26
CA ARG A 46 -4.90 0.37 -2.30
C ARG A 46 -4.49 -1.00 -2.80
N ALA A 47 -3.34 -1.11 -3.46
CA ALA A 47 -2.95 -2.34 -4.13
C ALA A 47 -2.59 -3.45 -3.14
N VAL A 48 -1.65 -3.18 -2.22
CA VAL A 48 -1.20 -4.18 -1.23
C VAL A 48 -2.34 -4.52 -0.27
N TYR A 49 -3.09 -3.53 0.18
CA TYR A 49 -4.30 -3.75 0.97
C TYR A 49 -5.30 -4.68 0.28
N LYS A 50 -5.63 -4.43 -1.00
CA LYS A 50 -6.57 -5.28 -1.75
C LYS A 50 -6.05 -6.68 -1.98
N LEU A 51 -4.75 -6.84 -2.12
CA LEU A 51 -4.12 -8.15 -2.25
C LEU A 51 -4.20 -8.94 -0.93
N LEU A 52 -3.93 -8.30 0.20
CA LEU A 52 -4.13 -8.87 1.53
C LEU A 52 -5.61 -9.22 1.79
N ASP A 53 -6.53 -8.31 1.45
CA ASP A 53 -7.98 -8.53 1.52
C ASP A 53 -8.38 -9.73 0.66
N LEU A 54 -7.86 -9.88 -0.56
CA LEU A 54 -8.14 -11.03 -1.42
C LEU A 54 -7.64 -12.37 -0.81
N TRP A 55 -6.49 -12.35 -0.13
CA TRP A 55 -5.88 -13.56 0.45
C TRP A 55 -6.42 -13.93 1.83
N PHE A 56 -6.95 -12.96 2.58
CA PHE A 56 -7.37 -13.18 3.97
C PHE A 56 -8.86 -12.95 4.21
N SER A 57 -9.58 -12.31 3.28
CA SER A 57 -11.02 -12.10 3.42
C SER A 57 -11.80 -13.41 3.38
N LEU A 58 -12.63 -13.61 4.40
CA LEU A 58 -13.55 -14.72 4.53
C LEU A 58 -14.71 -14.67 3.51
N SER A 59 -14.93 -13.52 2.87
CA SER A 59 -16.06 -13.29 1.96
C SER A 59 -15.80 -13.75 0.51
N SER A 60 -14.56 -14.10 0.18
CA SER A 60 -14.19 -14.60 -1.15
C SER A 60 -14.48 -16.10 -1.23
N THR A 61 -15.71 -16.45 -1.57
CA THR A 61 -16.19 -17.84 -1.84
C THR A 61 -15.47 -18.54 -3.01
N ASN A 62 -14.55 -17.85 -3.69
CA ASN A 62 -13.84 -18.42 -4.84
C ASN A 62 -12.63 -19.23 -4.36
N GLU A 63 -12.74 -20.56 -4.49
CA GLU A 63 -11.84 -21.61 -3.98
C GLU A 63 -10.36 -21.51 -4.40
N ARG A 64 -10.01 -20.54 -5.25
CA ARG A 64 -8.65 -20.32 -5.80
C ARG A 64 -7.82 -19.30 -5.02
N CYS A 65 -8.45 -18.41 -4.27
CA CYS A 65 -7.74 -17.46 -3.40
C CYS A 65 -7.74 -17.98 -1.97
N PHE A 66 -6.54 -18.00 -1.40
CA PHE A 66 -6.15 -18.76 -0.25
C PHE A 66 -6.99 -18.47 1.02
N LYS A 67 -7.12 -19.46 1.90
CA LYS A 67 -8.05 -19.44 3.04
C LYS A 67 -7.56 -18.51 4.15
N GLY A 68 -8.39 -17.57 4.58
CA GLY A 68 -8.19 -16.68 5.74
C GLY A 68 -7.93 -17.36 7.10
N LYS A 69 -7.77 -18.70 7.16
CA LYS A 69 -7.41 -19.45 8.37
C LYS A 69 -5.95 -19.27 8.81
N HIS A 70 -5.09 -18.72 7.96
CA HIS A 70 -3.66 -18.60 8.23
C HIS A 70 -3.23 -17.19 8.66
N ILE A 71 -4.14 -16.23 8.78
CA ILE A 71 -3.79 -14.86 9.19
C ILE A 71 -3.22 -14.81 10.63
N LYS A 72 -3.75 -15.65 11.55
CA LYS A 72 -3.15 -15.89 12.88
C LYS A 72 -1.72 -16.38 12.82
N GLU A 73 -1.41 -17.28 11.89
CA GLU A 73 -0.07 -17.84 11.72
C GLU A 73 0.89 -16.80 11.11
N VAL A 74 0.40 -15.96 10.18
CA VAL A 74 1.16 -14.80 9.67
C VAL A 74 1.46 -13.84 10.80
N ALA A 75 0.45 -13.42 11.57
CA ALA A 75 0.60 -12.49 12.67
C ALA A 75 1.58 -13.02 13.73
N ARG A 76 1.49 -14.32 14.08
CA ARG A 76 2.43 -14.99 14.99
C ARG A 76 3.85 -14.88 14.48
N ARG A 77 4.09 -15.20 13.19
CA ARG A 77 5.44 -15.15 12.59
C ARG A 77 6.00 -13.75 12.52
N VAL A 78 5.19 -12.76 12.16
CA VAL A 78 5.61 -11.34 12.19
C VAL A 78 6.02 -10.95 13.60
N GLY A 79 5.28 -11.38 14.63
CA GLY A 79 5.59 -11.12 16.03
C GLY A 79 6.78 -11.91 16.60
N GLU A 80 7.20 -13.00 15.96
CA GLU A 80 8.40 -13.77 16.29
C GLU A 80 9.67 -13.20 15.62
N MET A 81 9.51 -12.48 14.51
CA MET A 81 10.63 -11.84 13.82
C MET A 81 11.02 -10.55 14.54
N ALA A 82 12.31 -10.41 14.84
CA ALA A 82 12.83 -9.17 15.42
C ALA A 82 12.68 -8.01 14.43
N ALA A 83 12.22 -6.86 14.92
CA ALA A 83 12.26 -5.61 14.17
C ALA A 83 13.72 -5.24 13.89
N PRO A 84 14.13 -5.04 12.62
CA PRO A 84 15.42 -4.45 12.36
C PRO A 84 15.44 -3.02 12.90
N TYR A 85 16.59 -2.59 13.42
CA TYR A 85 16.79 -1.36 14.20
C TYR A 85 16.25 -0.08 13.52
N PHE A 86 16.13 -0.06 12.20
CA PHE A 86 15.64 1.07 11.40
C PHE A 86 14.11 1.14 11.24
N ILE A 87 13.36 0.16 11.75
CA ILE A 87 11.88 0.16 11.70
C ILE A 87 11.35 0.53 13.09
N GLU A 88 10.93 1.78 13.26
CA GLU A 88 10.36 2.27 14.53
C GLU A 88 8.97 1.69 14.84
N HIS A 89 8.24 1.23 13.81
CA HIS A 89 6.86 0.79 13.92
C HIS A 89 6.65 -0.57 13.25
N LEU A 90 6.57 -1.62 14.06
CA LEU A 90 6.20 -2.96 13.64
C LEU A 90 4.68 -3.01 13.35
N PRO A 91 4.21 -3.81 12.37
CA PRO A 91 2.78 -4.10 12.26
C PRO A 91 2.26 -4.59 13.62
N HIS A 92 1.18 -3.99 14.12
CA HIS A 92 0.60 -4.38 15.42
C HIS A 92 0.44 -5.90 15.56
N ARG A 93 0.79 -6.42 16.74
CA ARG A 93 0.70 -7.86 17.09
C ARG A 93 -0.71 -8.44 16.90
N ASP A 94 -1.74 -7.59 16.92
CA ASP A 94 -3.16 -7.88 16.72
C ASP A 94 -3.65 -7.74 15.26
N PHE A 95 -2.75 -7.95 14.29
CA PHE A 95 -3.05 -7.91 12.84
C PHE A 95 -4.22 -8.81 12.42
N ASP A 96 -4.48 -9.89 13.17
CA ASP A 96 -5.56 -10.86 12.90
C ASP A 96 -6.96 -10.22 12.88
N THR A 97 -7.20 -9.23 13.75
CA THR A 97 -8.54 -8.66 13.98
C THR A 97 -8.72 -7.31 13.27
N GLN A 98 -7.63 -6.62 12.93
CA GLN A 98 -7.65 -5.22 12.46
C GLN A 98 -6.76 -4.95 11.25
N TYR A 99 -6.51 -5.93 10.38
CA TYR A 99 -5.74 -5.69 9.14
C TYR A 99 -6.33 -4.57 8.25
N THR A 100 -7.60 -4.24 8.42
CA THR A 100 -8.28 -3.12 7.77
C THR A 100 -7.77 -1.73 8.19
N HIS A 101 -7.11 -1.62 9.34
CA HIS A 101 -6.67 -0.35 9.94
C HIS A 101 -5.15 -0.11 9.84
N LEU A 102 -4.43 -0.95 9.12
CA LEU A 102 -2.98 -0.81 8.98
C LEU A 102 -2.63 0.49 8.29
N LYS A 103 -1.63 1.18 8.84
CA LYS A 103 -1.06 2.36 8.20
C LYS A 103 -0.26 1.95 6.96
N ALA A 104 -0.15 2.86 5.99
CA ALA A 104 0.64 2.63 4.79
C ALA A 104 2.10 2.27 5.11
N THR A 105 2.69 2.88 6.14
CA THR A 105 4.06 2.59 6.60
C THR A 105 4.19 1.18 7.20
N GLU A 106 3.18 0.72 7.95
CA GLU A 106 3.15 -0.66 8.46
C GLU A 106 3.01 -1.67 7.33
N LEU A 107 2.15 -1.38 6.34
CA LEU A 107 2.00 -2.19 5.13
C LEU A 107 3.29 -2.23 4.29
N GLN A 108 4.01 -1.11 4.22
CA GLN A 108 5.31 -1.03 3.57
C GLN A 108 6.33 -1.93 4.27
N ALA A 109 6.45 -1.83 5.60
CA ALA A 109 7.36 -2.67 6.36
C ALA A 109 7.01 -4.16 6.22
N LEU A 110 5.71 -4.47 6.30
CA LEU A 110 5.20 -5.83 6.08
C LEU A 110 5.59 -6.35 4.69
N MET A 111 5.40 -5.56 3.63
CA MET A 111 5.67 -5.98 2.25
C MET A 111 7.17 -6.10 1.94
N LEU A 112 8.02 -5.22 2.48
CA LEU A 112 9.45 -5.20 2.15
C LEU A 112 10.26 -6.21 2.96
N TYR A 113 9.92 -6.42 4.24
CA TYR A 113 10.78 -7.18 5.15
C TYR A 113 10.16 -8.50 5.64
N TYR A 114 8.85 -8.52 5.89
CA TYR A 114 8.19 -9.66 6.54
C TYR A 114 7.43 -10.55 5.56
N ALA A 115 7.06 -10.02 4.41
CA ALA A 115 6.25 -10.66 3.40
C ALA A 115 6.81 -12.01 2.94
N THR A 116 8.04 -12.04 2.45
CA THR A 116 8.66 -13.26 1.91
C THR A 116 8.70 -14.41 2.92
N PRO A 117 9.25 -14.26 4.14
CA PRO A 117 9.30 -15.36 5.10
C PRO A 117 7.91 -15.74 5.67
N CYS A 118 6.98 -14.78 5.78
CA CYS A 118 5.63 -15.06 6.27
C CYS A 118 4.77 -15.79 5.24
N LEU A 119 4.81 -15.37 3.98
CA LEU A 119 3.95 -15.90 2.92
C LEU A 119 4.52 -17.16 2.23
N ALA A 120 5.84 -17.43 2.32
CA ALA A 120 6.49 -18.58 1.67
C ALA A 120 5.90 -19.96 1.99
N ARG A 121 5.33 -20.16 3.18
CA ARG A 121 4.70 -21.44 3.58
C ARG A 121 3.17 -21.44 3.46
N ILE A 122 2.60 -20.34 2.98
CA ILE A 122 1.16 -20.06 3.03
C ILE A 122 0.64 -19.92 1.61
N LEU A 123 1.31 -19.14 0.76
CA LEU A 123 0.87 -18.91 -0.61
C LEU A 123 1.44 -19.94 -1.60
N PRO A 124 0.71 -20.28 -2.68
CA PRO A 124 1.27 -21.00 -3.83
C PRO A 124 2.42 -20.20 -4.44
N LYS A 125 3.42 -20.92 -4.99
CA LYS A 125 4.65 -20.31 -5.52
C LYS A 125 4.40 -19.21 -6.56
N GLU A 126 3.40 -19.39 -7.44
CA GLU A 126 3.09 -18.43 -8.50
C GLU A 126 2.67 -17.05 -7.94
N TYR A 127 1.74 -17.02 -6.98
CA TYR A 127 1.31 -15.78 -6.34
C TYR A 127 2.44 -15.11 -5.54
N LEU A 128 3.28 -15.92 -4.93
CA LEU A 128 4.43 -15.44 -4.18
C LEU A 128 5.45 -14.77 -5.11
N SER A 129 5.77 -15.38 -6.25
CA SER A 129 6.69 -14.78 -7.23
C SER A 129 6.18 -13.45 -7.79
N HIS A 130 4.87 -13.32 -8.06
CA HIS A 130 4.29 -12.05 -8.48
C HIS A 130 4.37 -10.98 -7.39
N PHE A 131 4.15 -11.37 -6.14
CA PHE A 131 4.24 -10.46 -5.01
C PHE A 131 5.68 -10.03 -4.71
N GLU A 132 6.64 -10.93 -4.84
CA GLU A 132 8.07 -10.60 -4.74
C GLU A 132 8.49 -9.62 -5.84
N LEU A 133 8.01 -9.80 -7.07
CA LEU A 133 8.25 -8.86 -8.16
C LEU A 133 7.70 -7.47 -7.82
N LEU A 134 6.48 -7.40 -7.29
CA LEU A 134 5.89 -6.13 -6.84
C LEU A 134 6.73 -5.49 -5.73
N SER A 135 7.19 -6.29 -4.76
CA SER A 135 8.03 -5.81 -3.66
C SER A 135 9.35 -5.24 -4.17
N GLN A 136 10.00 -5.91 -5.13
CA GLN A 136 11.21 -5.42 -5.80
C GLN A 136 10.96 -4.11 -6.57
N CYS A 137 9.87 -4.02 -7.33
CA CYS A 137 9.52 -2.79 -8.05
C CYS A 137 9.33 -1.60 -7.10
N VAL A 138 8.67 -1.82 -5.95
CA VAL A 138 8.47 -0.76 -4.95
C VAL A 138 9.78 -0.42 -4.23
N PHE A 139 10.63 -1.41 -3.95
CA PHE A 139 11.97 -1.16 -3.41
C PHE A 139 12.81 -0.28 -4.35
N LEU A 140 12.78 -0.56 -5.66
CA LEU A 140 13.44 0.27 -6.67
C LEU A 140 12.82 1.67 -6.75
N LEU A 141 11.49 1.78 -6.66
CA LEU A 141 10.79 3.07 -6.67
C LEU A 141 11.15 3.95 -5.46
N LEU A 142 11.41 3.32 -4.31
CA LEU A 142 11.82 4.00 -3.07
C LEU A 142 13.33 4.28 -3.02
N GLY A 143 14.11 3.66 -3.90
CA GLY A 143 15.56 3.85 -3.96
C GLY A 143 15.93 5.20 -4.59
N ASP A 144 16.80 5.94 -3.92
CA ASP A 144 17.30 7.25 -4.39
C ASP A 144 18.25 7.13 -5.62
N ASN A 145 18.77 5.92 -5.90
CA ASN A 145 19.74 5.70 -6.96
C ASN A 145 19.12 4.94 -8.13
N VAL A 146 18.62 5.67 -9.12
CA VAL A 146 18.48 5.12 -10.47
C VAL A 146 19.87 5.10 -11.07
N THR A 147 20.58 3.99 -10.91
CA THR A 147 21.86 3.81 -11.62
C THR A 147 21.49 3.62 -13.09
N GLN A 148 21.83 4.60 -13.90
CA GLN A 148 21.56 4.64 -15.33
C GLN A 148 22.59 3.82 -16.11
#